data_AF-A0A4U1CZ98-F1
#
_entry.id   AF-A0A4U1CZ98-F1
#
_cell.length_a   1.000
_cell.length_b   1.000
_cell.length_c   1.000
_cell.angle_alpha   90.00
_cell.angle_beta   90.00
_cell.angle_gamma   90.00
#
_symmetry.space_group_name_H-M   'P 1'
#
loop_
_entity.id
_entity.type
_entity.pdbx_description
1 polymer ?
#
loop_
_entity_poly.entity_id
_entity_poly.type
_entity_poly.pdbx_seq_one_letter_code
_entity_poly.pdbx_strand_id
1 'polypeptide(L)'
;MNNPKQQMQIERVQYFADLFESNPQLFNHNKIPEIKAKGEARVVATLPLNNHNIYGETVLSINEKYSDLGDIEEYRYAWEYPVVQGRNRKSKHERHITSFDKQEHPEPPRHVKTDPFHHHNVPGDTVPRTETSIENLHEVIGIITDYIESNKEYIETHTFYIEL
;
A
#
# COMPACT_ATOMS: atom_id res chain seq x y z
N MET A 1 -26.10 4.46 17.80
CA MET A 1 -25.76 4.20 16.39
C MET A 1 -24.29 4.50 16.24
N ASN A 2 -23.49 3.59 15.67
CA ASN A 2 -22.08 3.87 15.42
C ASN A 2 -21.96 5.02 14.40
N ASN A 3 -20.97 5.89 14.57
CA ASN A 3 -20.63 6.89 13.57
C ASN A 3 -20.23 6.14 12.27
N PRO A 4 -20.74 6.51 11.07
CA PRO A 4 -20.40 5.85 9.80
C PRO A 4 -18.91 5.61 9.61
N LYS A 5 -18.08 6.60 9.95
CA LYS A 5 -16.61 6.49 9.93
C LYS A 5 -16.05 5.39 10.84
N GLN A 6 -16.57 5.27 12.06
CA GLN A 6 -16.15 4.23 13.01
C GLN A 6 -16.61 2.85 12.55
N GLN A 7 -17.81 2.75 11.98
CA GLN A 7 -18.33 1.53 11.38
C GLN A 7 -17.42 1.07 10.22
N MET A 8 -17.03 2.00 9.34
CA MET A 8 -16.10 1.72 8.25
C MET A 8 -14.72 1.27 8.73
N GLN A 9 -14.18 1.84 9.83
CA GLN A 9 -12.92 1.36 10.38
C GLN A 9 -13.01 -0.10 10.85
N ILE A 10 -14.12 -0.49 11.49
CA ILE A 10 -14.34 -1.88 11.95
C ILE A 10 -14.43 -2.82 10.74
N GLU A 11 -15.26 -2.47 9.77
CA GLU A 11 -15.44 -3.26 8.54
C GLU A 11 -14.13 -3.39 7.76
N ARG A 12 -13.33 -2.32 7.69
CA ARG A 12 -12.05 -2.39 6.99
C ARG A 12 -11.01 -3.23 7.70
N VAL A 13 -10.96 -3.17 9.04
CA VAL A 13 -10.06 -4.05 9.81
C VAL A 13 -10.39 -5.52 9.52
N GLN A 14 -11.68 -5.88 9.51
CA GLN A 14 -12.09 -7.24 9.14
C GLN A 14 -11.74 -7.56 7.69
N TYR A 15 -12.02 -6.64 6.76
CA TYR A 15 -11.67 -6.81 5.35
C TYR A 15 -10.18 -7.09 5.14
N PHE A 16 -9.27 -6.40 5.84
CA PHE A 16 -7.83 -6.67 5.72
C PHE A 16 -7.43 -8.02 6.32
N ALA A 17 -8.10 -8.47 7.37
CA ALA A 17 -7.89 -9.80 7.92
C ALA A 17 -8.35 -10.87 6.91
N ASP A 18 -9.55 -10.72 6.35
CA ASP A 18 -10.10 -11.64 5.35
C ASP A 18 -9.24 -11.64 4.07
N LEU A 19 -8.75 -10.47 3.65
CA LEU A 19 -7.83 -10.33 2.53
C LEU A 19 -6.54 -11.14 2.77
N PHE A 20 -5.96 -11.05 3.96
CA PHE A 20 -4.77 -11.82 4.33
C PHE A 20 -5.04 -13.32 4.29
N GLU A 21 -6.10 -13.78 4.96
CA GLU A 21 -6.45 -15.20 5.08
C GLU A 21 -6.83 -15.83 3.73
N SER A 22 -7.54 -15.10 2.87
CA SER A 22 -8.04 -15.60 1.59
C SER A 22 -7.01 -15.62 0.45
N ASN A 23 -5.81 -15.05 0.65
CA ASN A 23 -4.77 -14.94 -0.39
C ASN A 23 -3.42 -15.56 0.02
N PRO A 24 -3.35 -16.88 0.30
CA PRO A 24 -2.11 -17.55 0.71
C PRO A 24 -1.01 -17.55 -0.38
N GLN A 25 -1.38 -17.36 -1.65
CA GLN A 25 -0.45 -17.21 -2.76
C GLN A 25 0.34 -15.90 -2.70
N LEU A 26 -0.24 -14.85 -2.13
CA LEU A 26 0.37 -13.53 -2.01
C LEU A 26 1.02 -13.33 -0.63
N PHE A 27 0.31 -13.70 0.44
CA PHE A 27 0.71 -13.36 1.80
C PHE A 27 1.36 -14.53 2.54
N ASN A 28 2.35 -14.20 3.37
CA ASN A 28 3.08 -15.17 4.17
C ASN A 28 2.36 -15.45 5.49
N HIS A 29 1.62 -16.56 5.53
CA HIS A 29 0.86 -17.02 6.69
C HIS A 29 1.70 -17.56 7.85
N ASN A 30 3.01 -17.68 7.69
CA ASN A 30 3.90 -17.98 8.82
C ASN A 30 4.20 -16.73 9.68
N LYS A 31 3.70 -15.56 9.27
CA LYS A 31 3.85 -14.28 9.97
C LYS A 31 2.49 -13.70 10.30
N ILE A 32 2.44 -12.96 11.40
CA ILE A 32 1.22 -12.32 11.88
C ILE A 32 1.08 -10.95 11.18
N PRO A 33 -0.04 -10.65 10.52
CA PRO A 33 -0.29 -9.32 9.98
C PRO A 33 -0.56 -8.33 11.12
N GLU A 34 -0.12 -7.08 10.96
CA GLU A 34 -0.49 -6.01 11.87
C GLU A 34 -1.63 -5.20 11.27
N ILE A 35 -2.82 -5.24 11.85
CA ILE A 35 -4.00 -4.53 11.35
C ILE A 35 -4.64 -3.77 12.51
N LYS A 36 -4.86 -2.46 12.37
CA LYS A 36 -5.47 -1.65 13.43
C LYS A 36 -6.10 -0.36 12.92
N ALA A 37 -7.16 0.06 13.60
CA ALA A 37 -7.60 1.45 13.57
C ALA A 37 -6.52 2.35 14.22
N LYS A 38 -6.33 3.55 13.66
CA LYS A 38 -5.37 4.55 14.16
C LYS A 38 -6.07 5.91 14.29
N GLY A 39 -6.36 6.29 15.52
CA GLY A 39 -7.17 7.49 15.78
C GLY A 39 -8.60 7.33 15.26
N GLU A 40 -9.27 8.44 15.01
CA GLU A 40 -10.72 8.47 14.74
C GLU A 40 -11.13 8.20 13.29
N ALA A 41 -10.16 8.21 12.36
CA ALA A 41 -10.46 8.26 10.93
C ALA A 41 -9.54 7.41 10.07
N ARG A 42 -8.60 6.65 10.63
CA ARG A 42 -7.64 5.87 9.82
C ARG A 42 -7.65 4.40 10.17
N VAL A 43 -7.37 3.56 9.18
CA VAL A 43 -6.99 2.16 9.37
C VAL A 43 -5.63 1.97 8.72
N VAL A 44 -4.73 1.29 9.43
CA VAL A 44 -3.41 0.92 8.93
C VAL A 44 -3.26 -0.59 8.99
N ALA A 45 -2.65 -1.16 7.95
CA ALA A 45 -2.29 -2.56 7.92
C ALA A 45 -0.85 -2.76 7.41
N THR A 46 -0.18 -3.78 7.90
CA THR A 46 1.08 -4.29 7.38
C THR A 46 0.92 -5.78 7.19
N LEU A 47 0.77 -6.20 5.94
CA LEU A 47 0.51 -7.58 5.56
C LEU A 47 1.83 -8.19 5.04
N PRO A 48 2.39 -9.22 5.69
CA PRO A 48 3.63 -9.84 5.24
C PRO A 48 3.41 -10.57 3.92
N LEU A 49 4.26 -10.29 2.93
CA LEU A 49 4.22 -10.93 1.62
C LEU A 49 5.04 -12.22 1.63
N ASN A 50 4.72 -13.13 0.72
CA ASN A 50 5.56 -14.29 0.44
C ASN A 50 6.97 -13.85 0.02
N ASN A 51 7.96 -14.69 0.33
CA ASN A 51 9.36 -14.35 0.11
C ASN A 51 9.65 -14.18 -1.38
N HIS A 52 10.24 -13.04 -1.74
CA HIS A 52 10.65 -12.74 -3.11
C HIS A 52 12.13 -13.09 -3.31
N ASN A 53 12.51 -13.70 -4.43
CA ASN A 53 13.91 -14.10 -4.66
C ASN A 53 14.91 -12.93 -4.74
N ILE A 54 14.43 -11.74 -5.13
CA ILE A 54 15.27 -10.54 -5.27
C ILE A 54 15.23 -9.66 -4.02
N TYR A 55 14.04 -9.49 -3.44
CA TYR A 55 13.80 -8.55 -2.34
C TYR A 55 13.77 -9.25 -0.97
N GLY A 56 13.77 -10.58 -0.93
CA GLY A 56 13.60 -11.35 0.29
C GLY A 56 12.25 -11.06 0.95
N GLU A 57 12.29 -10.74 2.23
CA GLU A 57 11.10 -10.44 3.02
C GLU A 57 10.61 -9.00 2.78
N THR A 58 9.37 -8.88 2.34
CA THR A 58 8.70 -7.60 2.09
C THR A 58 7.28 -7.61 2.63
N VAL A 59 6.63 -6.45 2.64
CA VAL A 59 5.27 -6.27 3.15
C VAL A 59 4.46 -5.39 2.20
N LEU A 60 3.14 -5.60 2.22
CA LEU A 60 2.17 -4.63 1.74
C LEU A 60 1.76 -3.75 2.92
N SER A 61 2.15 -2.47 2.89
CA SER A 61 1.76 -1.45 3.85
C SER A 61 0.56 -0.67 3.33
N ILE A 62 -0.52 -0.66 4.11
CA ILE A 62 -1.78 -0.01 3.80
C ILE A 62 -2.05 1.09 4.84
N ASN A 63 -2.44 2.27 4.38
CA ASN A 63 -2.89 3.37 5.22
C ASN A 63 -4.05 4.06 4.52
N GLU A 64 -5.25 3.94 5.07
CA GLU A 64 -6.47 4.57 4.55
C GLU A 64 -7.02 5.54 5.58
N LYS A 65 -7.48 6.71 5.09
CA LYS A 65 -8.20 7.72 5.87
C LYS A 65 -9.61 7.85 5.35
N TYR A 66 -10.58 7.86 6.25
CA TYR A 66 -12.01 7.94 5.95
C TYR A 66 -12.58 9.30 6.30
N SER A 67 -13.50 9.77 5.45
CA SER A 67 -14.35 10.93 5.72
C SER A 67 -15.37 10.62 6.81
N ASP A 68 -16.08 11.64 7.29
CA ASP A 68 -17.21 11.45 8.21
C ASP A 68 -18.38 10.66 7.59
N LEU A 69 -18.45 10.61 6.25
CA LEU A 69 -19.43 9.80 5.52
C LEU A 69 -18.99 8.34 5.34
N GLY A 70 -17.72 8.02 5.64
CA GLY A 70 -17.15 6.68 5.52
C GLY A 70 -16.40 6.41 4.21
N ASP A 71 -16.31 7.38 3.31
CA ASP A 71 -15.55 7.26 2.06
C ASP A 71 -14.04 7.37 2.29
N ILE A 72 -13.22 6.72 1.45
CA ILE A 72 -11.76 6.87 1.51
C ILE A 72 -11.35 8.24 0.94
N GLU A 73 -10.90 9.15 1.80
CA GLU A 73 -10.36 10.46 1.43
C GLU A 73 -8.93 10.36 0.90
N GLU A 74 -8.09 9.65 1.65
CA GLU A 74 -6.67 9.48 1.33
C GLU A 74 -6.29 8.01 1.49
N TYR A 75 -5.36 7.55 0.66
CA TYR A 75 -4.71 6.28 0.92
C TYR A 75 -3.25 6.27 0.49
N ARG A 76 -2.54 5.26 1.00
CA ARG A 76 -1.25 4.79 0.52
C ARG A 76 -1.23 3.27 0.57
N TYR A 77 -0.93 2.65 -0.56
CA TYR A 77 -0.69 1.21 -0.70
C TYR A 77 0.74 1.02 -1.18
N ALA A 78 1.63 0.58 -0.30
CA ALA A 78 3.07 0.50 -0.56
C ALA A 78 3.58 -0.93 -0.48
N TRP A 79 4.34 -1.34 -1.48
CA TRP A 79 5.24 -2.49 -1.38
C TRP A 79 6.58 -2.00 -0.85
N GLU A 80 6.98 -2.48 0.33
CA GLU A 80 8.20 -2.03 0.99
C GLU A 80 8.86 -3.12 1.85
N TYR A 81 10.11 -2.91 2.23
CA TYR A 81 10.77 -3.71 3.25
C TYR A 81 10.11 -3.47 4.63
N PRO A 82 10.04 -4.50 5.50
CA PRO A 82 9.42 -4.37 6.82
C PRO A 82 10.16 -3.38 7.72
N VAL A 83 9.42 -2.78 8.66
CA VAL A 83 10.01 -1.95 9.72
C VAL A 83 10.75 -2.85 10.70
N VAL A 84 12.07 -2.83 10.70
CA VAL A 84 12.89 -3.51 11.72
C VAL A 84 13.29 -2.53 12.83
N GLN A 85 13.33 -3.02 14.07
CA GLN A 85 13.82 -2.26 15.22
C GLN A 85 15.34 -2.40 15.36
N GLY A 86 15.99 -1.43 16.02
CA GLY A 86 17.42 -1.47 16.33
C GLY A 86 18.33 -0.88 15.26
N ARG A 87 19.60 -1.27 15.28
CA ARG A 87 20.71 -0.61 14.55
C ARG A 87 20.64 -0.74 13.02
N ASN A 88 19.86 -1.70 12.50
CA ASN A 88 19.71 -1.94 11.05
C ASN A 88 18.42 -1.35 10.47
N ARG A 89 17.80 -0.40 11.19
CA ARG A 89 16.56 0.24 10.74
C ARG A 89 16.83 1.11 9.50
N LYS A 90 16.32 0.66 8.35
CA LYS A 90 16.21 1.47 7.14
C LYS A 90 15.22 2.63 7.33
N SER A 91 15.53 3.76 6.72
CA SER A 91 14.61 4.91 6.60
C SER A 91 13.41 4.58 5.73
N LYS A 92 12.38 5.45 5.74
CA LYS A 92 11.18 5.28 4.89
C LYS A 92 11.56 5.19 3.40
N HIS A 93 12.49 6.04 2.96
CA HIS A 93 13.00 6.05 1.58
C HIS A 93 13.68 4.73 1.24
N GLU A 94 14.64 4.29 2.06
CA GLU A 94 15.42 3.06 1.80
C GLU A 94 14.60 1.76 1.83
N ARG A 95 13.39 1.77 2.42
CA ARG A 95 12.49 0.61 2.42
C ARG A 95 11.56 0.58 1.21
N HIS A 96 11.34 1.71 0.57
CA HIS A 96 10.35 1.86 -0.48
C HIS A 96 10.77 1.05 -1.72
N ILE A 97 9.84 0.25 -2.26
CA ILE A 97 10.00 -0.38 -3.58
C ILE A 97 9.08 0.37 -4.55
N THR A 98 7.78 0.43 -4.25
CA THR A 98 6.78 1.15 -5.03
C THR A 98 5.55 1.45 -4.16
N SER A 99 4.79 2.52 -4.47
CA SER A 99 3.50 2.75 -3.82
C SER A 99 2.50 3.50 -4.68
N PHE A 100 1.22 3.26 -4.43
CA PHE A 100 0.10 3.94 -5.06
C PHE A 100 -0.63 4.75 -4.00
N ASP A 101 -0.77 6.06 -4.24
CA ASP A 101 -1.23 7.01 -3.24
C ASP A 101 -2.37 7.87 -3.82
N LYS A 102 -3.36 8.16 -2.97
CA LYS A 102 -4.37 9.21 -3.20
C LYS A 102 -4.15 10.30 -2.14
N GLN A 103 -3.57 11.43 -2.52
CA GLN A 103 -3.31 12.56 -1.62
C GLN A 103 -3.41 13.89 -2.37
N GLU A 104 -4.24 14.81 -1.87
CA GLU A 104 -4.51 16.12 -2.50
C GLU A 104 -3.40 17.17 -2.29
N HIS A 105 -2.38 16.89 -1.45
CA HIS A 105 -1.48 17.92 -0.92
C HIS A 105 0.02 17.77 -1.22
N PRO A 106 0.49 17.54 -2.46
CA PRO A 106 1.83 18.01 -2.82
C PRO A 106 1.78 19.51 -3.12
N GLU A 107 2.55 20.32 -2.41
CA GLU A 107 2.91 21.64 -2.96
C GLU A 107 3.70 21.44 -4.27
N PRO A 108 3.58 22.36 -5.25
CA PRO A 108 4.41 22.35 -6.44
C PRO A 108 5.91 22.21 -6.09
N PRO A 109 6.72 21.51 -6.90
CA PRO A 109 6.47 21.09 -8.28
C PRO A 109 6.02 19.63 -8.46
N ARG A 110 5.52 18.96 -7.41
CA ARG A 110 5.33 17.50 -7.41
C ARG A 110 3.96 17.02 -7.92
N HIS A 111 3.31 17.80 -8.77
CA HIS A 111 2.00 17.45 -9.34
C HIS A 111 2.13 16.53 -10.55
N VAL A 112 1.20 15.59 -10.69
CA VAL A 112 1.00 14.79 -11.91
C VAL A 112 -0.43 14.97 -12.41
N LYS A 113 -0.69 14.68 -13.69
CA LYS A 113 -2.02 14.93 -14.29
C LYS A 113 -3.15 14.11 -13.64
N THR A 114 -2.81 12.99 -13.03
CA THR A 114 -3.76 12.07 -12.40
C THR A 114 -3.99 12.38 -10.92
N ASP A 115 -3.40 13.47 -10.38
CA ASP A 115 -3.64 13.88 -9.00
C ASP A 115 -5.16 13.95 -8.70
N PRO A 116 -5.61 13.49 -7.52
CA PRO A 116 -4.79 13.13 -6.36
C PRO A 116 -4.13 11.73 -6.44
N PHE A 117 -4.42 10.96 -7.49
CA PHE A 117 -3.88 9.62 -7.71
C PHE A 117 -2.49 9.68 -8.36
N HIS A 118 -1.52 9.06 -7.72
CA HIS A 118 -0.15 9.01 -8.23
C HIS A 118 0.57 7.74 -7.79
N HIS A 119 1.56 7.37 -8.59
CA HIS A 119 2.42 6.23 -8.34
C HIS A 119 3.84 6.71 -7.99
N HIS A 120 4.37 6.24 -6.87
CA HIS A 120 5.75 6.44 -6.47
C HIS A 120 6.61 5.30 -7.02
N ASN A 121 7.15 5.50 -8.22
CA ASN A 121 7.73 4.45 -9.05
C ASN A 121 9.21 4.16 -8.82
N VAL A 122 9.94 4.96 -8.02
CA VAL A 122 11.40 4.85 -7.87
C VAL A 122 11.76 4.10 -6.58
N PRO A 123 12.34 2.89 -6.63
CA PRO A 123 12.79 2.19 -5.43
C PRO A 123 13.83 3.00 -4.65
N GLY A 124 13.74 2.99 -3.33
CA GLY A 124 14.64 3.76 -2.48
C GLY A 124 14.30 5.25 -2.38
N ASP A 125 13.29 5.76 -3.11
CA ASP A 125 12.87 7.15 -3.05
C ASP A 125 11.34 7.35 -3.11
N THR A 126 10.76 7.86 -2.02
CA THR A 126 9.33 8.17 -1.95
C THR A 126 8.97 9.56 -2.49
N VAL A 127 9.91 10.32 -3.08
CA VAL A 127 9.63 11.66 -3.62
C VAL A 127 9.07 11.64 -5.04
N PRO A 128 9.69 10.94 -6.02
CA PRO A 128 9.23 10.96 -7.41
C PRO A 128 7.82 10.41 -7.53
N ARG A 129 7.04 11.01 -8.43
CA ARG A 129 5.65 10.66 -8.72
C ARG A 129 5.48 10.53 -10.22
N THR A 130 4.70 9.55 -10.64
CA THR A 130 4.27 9.37 -12.03
C THR A 130 2.77 9.22 -12.11
N GLU A 131 2.25 9.49 -13.31
CA GLU A 131 0.84 9.28 -13.65
C GLU A 131 0.47 7.80 -13.50
N THR A 132 -0.76 7.55 -13.06
CA THR A 132 -1.34 6.20 -12.92
C THR A 132 -2.85 6.28 -13.03
N SER A 133 -3.49 5.23 -13.54
CA SER A 133 -4.96 5.07 -13.45
C SER A 133 -5.37 4.09 -12.34
N ILE A 134 -4.42 3.65 -11.52
CA ILE A 134 -4.67 2.71 -10.42
C ILE A 134 -5.23 3.50 -9.24
N GLU A 135 -6.47 3.20 -8.87
CA GLU A 135 -7.24 4.01 -7.92
C GLU A 135 -7.66 3.27 -6.66
N ASN A 136 -7.49 1.95 -6.61
CA ASN A 136 -7.98 1.13 -5.50
C ASN A 136 -7.01 0.02 -5.09
N LEU A 137 -7.23 -0.52 -3.88
CA LEU A 137 -6.37 -1.56 -3.31
C LEU A 137 -6.44 -2.87 -4.12
N HIS A 138 -7.58 -3.19 -4.74
CA HIS A 138 -7.75 -4.45 -5.48
C HIS A 138 -6.80 -4.53 -6.69
N GLU A 139 -6.65 -3.44 -7.42
CA GLU A 139 -5.69 -3.33 -8.51
C GLU A 139 -4.24 -3.44 -8.03
N VAL A 140 -3.91 -2.77 -6.91
CA VAL A 140 -2.57 -2.85 -6.32
C VAL A 140 -2.24 -4.28 -5.88
N ILE A 141 -3.21 -5.02 -5.33
CA ILE A 141 -3.06 -6.43 -5.00
C ILE A 141 -2.73 -7.25 -6.25
N GLY A 142 -3.44 -7.04 -7.36
CA GLY A 142 -3.15 -7.70 -8.63
C GLY A 142 -1.72 -7.45 -9.09
N ILE A 143 -1.31 -6.18 -9.12
CA ILE A 143 0.05 -5.78 -9.51
C ILE A 143 1.10 -6.45 -8.63
N ILE A 144 0.96 -6.40 -7.30
CA ILE A 144 1.96 -6.98 -6.40
C ILE A 144 1.96 -8.52 -6.51
N THR A 145 0.80 -9.15 -6.68
CA THR A 145 0.71 -10.61 -6.90
C THR A 145 1.54 -11.04 -8.08
N ASP A 146 1.47 -10.32 -9.20
CA ASP A 146 2.27 -10.64 -10.38
C ASP A 146 3.78 -10.64 -10.08
N TYR A 147 4.28 -9.65 -9.33
CA TYR A 147 5.70 -9.61 -8.96
C TYR A 147 6.07 -10.71 -7.97
N ILE A 148 5.24 -10.94 -6.95
CA ILE A 148 5.50 -11.96 -5.92
C ILE A 148 5.51 -13.37 -6.53
N GLU A 149 4.55 -13.71 -7.39
CA GLU A 149 4.49 -15.03 -8.01
C GLU A 149 5.55 -15.21 -9.10
N SER A 150 5.77 -14.21 -9.95
CA SER A 150 6.73 -14.30 -11.06
C SER A 150 8.18 -14.12 -10.64
N ASN A 151 8.44 -13.67 -9.42
CA ASN A 151 9.77 -13.34 -8.90
C ASN A 151 10.53 -12.31 -9.76
N LYS A 152 9.79 -11.43 -10.45
CA LYS A 152 10.38 -10.39 -11.31
C LYS A 152 10.84 -9.20 -10.50
N GLU A 153 11.93 -8.60 -10.96
CA GLU A 153 12.36 -7.31 -10.43
C GLU A 153 11.37 -6.22 -10.85
N TYR A 154 10.96 -5.41 -9.89
CA TYR A 154 10.31 -4.14 -10.17
C TYR A 154 11.36 -3.12 -10.60
N ILE A 155 11.16 -2.51 -11.77
CA ILE A 155 11.99 -1.43 -12.29
C ILE A 155 11.16 -0.16 -12.47
N GLU A 156 11.79 0.99 -12.27
CA GLU A 156 11.11 2.30 -12.22
C GLU A 156 10.40 2.71 -13.52
N THR A 157 10.75 2.09 -14.65
CA THR A 157 10.11 2.33 -15.95
C THR A 157 8.79 1.59 -16.12
N HIS A 158 8.40 0.73 -15.19
CA HIS A 158 7.10 0.06 -15.23
C HIS A 158 5.98 1.06 -14.95
N THR A 159 5.00 1.09 -15.84
CA THR A 159 3.82 1.94 -15.76
C THR A 159 2.56 1.09 -15.65
N PHE A 160 1.59 1.55 -14.86
CA PHE A 160 0.37 0.79 -14.61
C PHE A 160 -0.86 1.61 -15.03
N TYR A 161 -1.59 1.06 -15.99
CA TYR A 161 -2.84 1.61 -16.48
C TYR A 161 -3.85 0.46 -16.63
N ILE A 162 -5.12 0.75 -16.36
CA ILE A 162 -6.22 -0.17 -16.61
C ILE A 162 -6.44 -0.19 -18.13
N GLU A 163 -6.33 -1.36 -18.75
CA GLU A 163 -6.77 -1.53 -20.14
C GLU A 163 -8.30 -1.43 -20.18
N LEU A 164 -8.82 -0.47 -20.96
CA LEU A 164 -10.25 -0.23 -21.17
C LEU A 164 -10.84 -1.19 -22.20
#